data_AF-A0A356KUD2-F1
#
_entry.id   AF-A0A356KUD2-F1
#
_cell.length_a   1.000
_cell.length_b   1.000
_cell.length_c   1.000
_cell.angle_alpha   90.00
_cell.angle_beta   90.00
_cell.angle_gamma   90.00
#
_symmetry.space_group_name_H-M   'P 1'
#
loop_
_entity.id
_entity.type
_entity.pdbx_description
1 polymer ?
#
loop_
_entity_poly.entity_id
_entity_poly.type
_entity_poly.pdbx_seq_one_letter_code
_entity_poly.pdbx_strand_id
1 'polypeptide(L)'
;MTSQGHLLELTILAGKGAGRRVMVQAPGEAILGRSSGTDLQLIDDRVSRRHCQVVIDERGAASVQDLGSGNGTRLDEERIGRGRCPVRDGQVIRIGDNQILVTLRRGDVAAERQRRHQTERIGPQRKPADATPTRRERAVDPFAPRGGPAEARPGPPAEAALDPFAPRQVPPTSGMARLEPAAPDPSDPFAAAPITCSGCQAPTPRAAALERGGRLLCERCAPRVEV
;
A
#
# COMPACT_ATOMS: atom_id res chain seq x y z
N MET A 1 -6.27 -31.42 -3.48
CA MET A 1 -6.28 -30.06 -4.06
C MET A 1 -4.99 -29.40 -3.63
N THR A 2 -3.97 -29.45 -4.48
CA THR A 2 -2.63 -28.91 -4.19
C THR A 2 -2.73 -27.39 -4.15
N SER A 3 -2.58 -26.82 -2.95
CA SER A 3 -2.45 -25.38 -2.71
C SER A 3 -1.13 -24.89 -3.32
N GLN A 4 -1.15 -24.57 -4.61
CA GLN A 4 -0.08 -23.79 -5.22
C GLN A 4 -0.12 -22.40 -4.58
N GLY A 5 0.68 -22.19 -3.53
CA GLY A 5 0.78 -20.87 -2.91
C GLY A 5 1.52 -19.93 -3.85
N HIS A 6 0.85 -18.89 -4.31
CA HIS A 6 1.49 -17.76 -4.98
C HIS A 6 1.97 -16.76 -3.92
N LEU A 7 3.11 -16.12 -4.19
CA LEU A 7 3.71 -15.13 -3.31
C LEU A 7 3.97 -13.85 -4.09
N LEU A 8 3.54 -12.73 -3.52
CA LEU A 8 3.87 -11.39 -3.98
C LEU A 8 4.89 -10.80 -3.01
N GLU A 9 6.05 -10.41 -3.52
CA GLU A 9 7.06 -9.65 -2.80
C GLU A 9 7.07 -8.20 -3.31
N LEU A 10 7.02 -7.25 -2.38
CA LEU A 10 7.11 -5.81 -2.65
C LEU A 10 8.37 -5.29 -1.98
N THR A 11 9.34 -4.81 -2.77
CA THR A 11 10.65 -4.37 -2.27
C THR A 11 10.92 -2.93 -2.62
N ILE A 12 11.25 -2.09 -1.63
CA ILE A 12 11.59 -0.68 -1.85
C ILE A 12 13.01 -0.59 -2.42
N LEU A 13 13.14 -0.21 -3.68
CA LEU A 13 14.40 0.00 -4.39
C LEU A 13 15.02 1.36 -4.07
N ALA A 14 14.19 2.41 -3.98
CA ALA A 14 14.64 3.78 -3.77
C ALA A 14 13.69 4.54 -2.83
N GLY A 15 14.23 5.56 -2.15
CA GLY A 15 13.53 6.37 -1.15
C GLY A 15 14.13 6.19 0.26
N LYS A 16 13.61 6.92 1.25
CA LYS A 16 14.11 6.85 2.63
C LYS A 16 13.91 5.47 3.30
N GLY A 17 13.04 4.64 2.73
CA GLY A 17 12.76 3.27 3.17
C GLY A 17 13.44 2.17 2.35
N ALA A 18 14.44 2.49 1.51
CA ALA A 18 15.10 1.51 0.64
C ALA A 18 15.59 0.26 1.39
N GLY A 19 15.41 -0.90 0.77
CA GLY A 19 15.75 -2.22 1.32
C GLY A 19 14.64 -2.87 2.16
N ARG A 20 13.59 -2.15 2.54
CA ARG A 20 12.41 -2.77 3.16
C ARG A 20 11.63 -3.59 2.14
N ARG A 21 11.08 -4.72 2.60
CA ARG A 21 10.23 -5.58 1.80
C ARG A 21 9.09 -6.17 2.61
N VAL A 22 7.99 -6.47 1.93
CA VAL A 22 6.87 -7.22 2.48
C VAL A 22 6.50 -8.36 1.54
N MET A 23 6.05 -9.46 2.10
CA MET A 23 5.61 -10.65 1.38
C MET A 23 4.14 -10.91 1.66
N VAL A 24 3.37 -11.12 0.62
CA VAL A 24 1.92 -11.33 0.64
C VAL A 24 1.63 -12.68 0.00
N GLN A 25 0.99 -13.58 0.75
CA GLN A 25 0.55 -14.87 0.22
C GLN A 25 -0.79 -14.72 -0.50
N ALA A 26 -0.98 -15.48 -1.57
CA ALA A 26 -2.27 -15.55 -2.24
C ALA A 26 -3.26 -16.47 -1.52
N PRO A 27 -4.56 -16.08 -1.42
CA PRO A 27 -5.07 -14.73 -1.68
C PRO A 27 -4.67 -13.77 -0.55
N GLY A 28 -4.37 -12.52 -0.89
CA GLY A 28 -3.97 -11.53 0.11
C GLY A 28 -3.85 -10.12 -0.44
N GLU A 29 -3.68 -9.18 0.49
CA GLU A 29 -3.52 -7.76 0.20
C GLU A 29 -2.43 -7.14 1.06
N ALA A 30 -1.83 -6.05 0.56
CA ALA A 30 -0.94 -5.19 1.31
C ALA A 30 -1.28 -3.74 1.03
N ILE A 31 -1.33 -2.93 2.08
CA ILE A 31 -1.51 -1.49 2.02
C ILE A 31 -0.13 -0.83 2.07
N LEU A 32 0.10 0.11 1.16
CA LEU A 32 1.29 0.94 1.12
C LEU A 32 0.90 2.37 1.51
N GLY A 33 1.69 2.99 2.38
CA GLY A 33 1.43 4.36 2.77
C GLY A 33 2.40 4.88 3.82
N ARG A 34 2.25 6.15 4.21
CA ARG A 34 3.12 6.78 5.21
C ARG A 34 2.80 6.36 6.65
N SER A 35 1.57 5.91 6.90
CA SER A 35 1.13 5.56 8.25
C SER A 35 1.91 4.35 8.77
N SER A 36 2.19 4.30 10.07
CA SER A 36 2.79 3.13 10.71
C SER A 36 1.87 1.90 10.70
N GLY A 37 0.57 2.08 10.47
CA GLY A 37 -0.42 0.99 10.37
C GLY A 37 -0.57 0.36 8.99
N THR A 38 0.32 0.64 8.03
CA THR A 38 0.30 -0.01 6.70
C THR A 38 1.32 -1.14 6.62
N ASP A 39 1.05 -2.16 5.82
CA ASP A 39 1.94 -3.32 5.63
C ASP A 39 3.32 -2.93 5.12
N LEU A 40 3.38 -1.97 4.20
CA LEU A 40 4.63 -1.37 3.75
C LEU A 40 4.62 0.13 3.99
N GLN A 41 5.24 0.53 5.09
CA GLN A 41 5.36 1.93 5.44
C GLN A 41 6.42 2.64 4.58
N LEU A 42 6.00 3.69 3.89
CA LEU A 42 6.83 4.56 3.06
C LEU A 42 7.16 5.84 3.83
N ILE A 43 8.44 6.07 4.10
CA ILE A 43 8.89 7.22 4.91
C ILE A 43 9.06 8.43 3.99
N ASP A 44 7.96 9.06 3.59
CA ASP A 44 7.96 10.19 2.68
C ASP A 44 6.70 11.06 2.87
N ASP A 45 6.88 12.37 2.96
CA ASP A 45 5.81 13.34 3.16
C ASP A 45 4.90 13.51 1.94
N ARG A 46 5.39 13.15 0.75
CA ARG A 46 4.60 13.09 -0.48
C ARG A 46 3.67 11.87 -0.54
N VAL A 47 3.78 10.96 0.41
CA VAL A 47 2.96 9.74 0.46
C VAL A 47 1.78 9.93 1.43
N SER A 48 0.57 9.66 0.94
CA SER A 48 -0.62 9.63 1.78
C SER A 48 -0.57 8.51 2.84
N ARG A 49 -1.27 8.70 3.96
CA ARG A 49 -1.31 7.75 5.10
C ARG A 49 -1.64 6.32 4.65
N ARG A 50 -2.66 6.18 3.80
CA ARG A 50 -2.98 4.98 3.02
C ARG A 50 -2.98 5.44 1.57
N HIS A 51 -1.96 5.06 0.81
CA HIS A 51 -1.73 5.62 -0.52
C HIS A 51 -2.33 4.70 -1.58
N CYS A 52 -1.89 3.45 -1.60
CA CYS A 52 -2.40 2.45 -2.50
C CYS A 52 -2.49 1.09 -1.80
N GLN A 53 -3.21 0.18 -2.44
CA GLN A 53 -3.37 -1.19 -2.03
C GLN A 53 -2.92 -2.09 -3.18
N VAL A 54 -2.16 -3.12 -2.87
CA VAL A 54 -1.80 -4.17 -3.81
C VAL A 54 -2.47 -5.46 -3.37
N VAL A 55 -3.14 -6.15 -4.29
CA VAL A 55 -3.90 -7.37 -4.03
C VAL A 55 -3.42 -8.45 -4.98
N ILE A 56 -3.18 -9.65 -4.45
CA ILE A 56 -2.91 -10.87 -5.21
C ILE A 56 -4.07 -11.87 -5.02
N ASP A 57 -4.60 -12.37 -6.13
CA ASP A 57 -5.68 -13.36 -6.12
C ASP A 57 -5.17 -14.80 -5.97
N GLU A 58 -6.09 -15.75 -5.78
CA GLU A 58 -5.79 -17.18 -5.67
C GLU A 58 -5.12 -17.78 -6.92
N ARG A 59 -5.21 -17.11 -8.07
CA ARG A 59 -4.58 -17.52 -9.35
C ARG A 59 -3.19 -16.92 -9.52
N GLY A 60 -2.72 -16.12 -8.56
CA GLY A 60 -1.45 -15.42 -8.59
C GLY A 60 -1.45 -14.16 -9.47
N ALA A 61 -2.62 -13.65 -9.86
CA ALA A 61 -2.72 -12.36 -10.54
C ALA A 61 -2.70 -11.23 -9.52
N ALA A 62 -1.77 -10.30 -9.71
CA ALA A 62 -1.61 -9.14 -8.84
C ALA A 62 -2.17 -7.88 -9.49
N SER A 63 -2.55 -6.93 -8.64
CA SER A 63 -3.16 -5.68 -9.06
C SER A 63 -2.95 -4.60 -8.02
N VAL A 64 -2.83 -3.35 -8.45
CA VAL A 64 -2.68 -2.18 -7.61
C VAL A 64 -3.90 -1.27 -7.75
N GLN A 65 -4.32 -0.67 -6.65
CA GLN A 65 -5.40 0.31 -6.60
C GLN A 65 -4.97 1.53 -5.79
N ASP A 66 -5.15 2.72 -6.36
CA ASP A 66 -4.95 3.98 -5.64
C ASP A 66 -6.14 4.27 -4.73
N LEU A 67 -5.87 4.56 -3.44
CA LEU A 67 -6.90 4.78 -2.41
C LEU A 67 -7.30 6.25 -2.27
N GLY A 68 -7.14 7.06 -3.33
CA GLY A 68 -7.37 8.50 -3.29
C GLY A 68 -6.15 9.26 -2.77
N SER A 69 -4.97 8.86 -3.23
CA SER A 69 -3.74 9.55 -2.88
C SER A 69 -3.72 10.98 -3.44
N GLY A 70 -3.02 11.88 -2.74
CA GLY A 70 -2.93 13.29 -3.17
C GLY A 70 -2.09 13.45 -4.44
N ASN A 71 -1.00 12.70 -4.56
CA ASN A 71 -0.03 12.81 -5.66
C ASN A 71 -0.26 11.78 -6.77
N GLY A 72 -1.10 10.78 -6.55
CA GLY A 72 -1.31 9.66 -7.45
C GLY A 72 -0.24 8.58 -7.31
N THR A 73 -0.64 7.35 -7.65
CA THR A 73 0.26 6.22 -7.83
C THR A 73 0.68 6.12 -9.31
N ARG A 74 1.92 5.73 -9.58
CA ARG A 74 2.39 5.42 -10.93
C ARG A 74 2.87 3.97 -10.99
N LEU A 75 2.61 3.30 -12.10
CA LEU A 75 3.13 1.98 -12.42
C LEU A 75 4.08 2.15 -13.60
N ASP A 76 5.37 1.85 -13.36
CA ASP A 76 6.49 2.18 -14.23
C ASP A 76 6.53 3.69 -14.59
N GLU A 77 6.03 4.05 -15.77
CA GLU A 77 5.95 5.42 -16.28
C GLU A 77 4.52 5.95 -16.40
N GLU A 78 3.52 5.08 -16.23
CA GLU A 78 2.10 5.43 -16.40
C GLU A 78 1.44 5.75 -15.06
N ARG A 79 0.62 6.80 -15.00
CA ARG A 79 -0.17 7.12 -13.81
C ARG A 79 -1.40 6.24 -13.77
N ILE A 80 -1.58 5.48 -12.69
CA ILE A 80 -2.78 4.68 -12.51
C ILE A 80 -3.92 5.55 -11.96
N GLY A 81 -5.14 5.26 -12.40
CA GLY A 81 -6.35 5.87 -11.84
C GLY A 81 -6.75 5.27 -10.50
N ARG A 82 -7.96 5.62 -10.02
CA ARG A 82 -8.57 5.02 -8.81
C ARG A 82 -9.10 3.59 -9.02
N GLY A 83 -9.08 3.12 -10.26
CA GLY A 83 -9.44 1.76 -10.63
C GLY A 83 -8.36 0.74 -10.26
N ARG A 84 -8.73 -0.55 -10.29
CA ARG A 84 -7.80 -1.65 -10.10
C ARG A 84 -6.99 -1.86 -11.38
N CYS A 85 -5.68 -1.65 -11.32
CA CYS A 85 -4.76 -1.82 -12.44
C CYS A 85 -3.99 -3.14 -12.27
N PRO A 86 -3.97 -4.04 -13.27
CA PRO A 86 -3.19 -5.27 -13.19
C PRO A 86 -1.69 -4.95 -13.18
N VAL A 87 -0.94 -5.61 -12.30
CA VAL A 87 0.53 -5.49 -12.24
C VAL A 87 1.18 -6.81 -12.62
N ARG A 88 2.37 -6.72 -13.23
CA ARG A 88 3.17 -7.87 -13.66
C ARG A 88 4.43 -8.01 -12.81
N ASP A 89 5.01 -9.19 -12.86
CA ASP A 89 6.33 -9.45 -12.30
C ASP A 89 7.38 -8.50 -12.89
N GLY A 90 8.25 -7.96 -12.04
CA GLY A 90 9.31 -7.04 -12.42
C GLY A 90 8.89 -5.57 -12.60
N GLN A 91 7.60 -5.24 -12.49
CA GLN A 91 7.15 -3.86 -12.62
C GLN A 91 7.46 -3.02 -11.38
N VAL A 92 7.63 -1.71 -11.58
CA VAL A 92 7.97 -0.78 -10.50
C VAL A 92 6.81 0.14 -10.20
N ILE A 93 6.25 0.05 -8.99
CA ILE A 93 5.27 1.02 -8.49
C ILE A 93 6.04 2.23 -7.96
N ARG A 94 5.75 3.41 -8.50
CA ARG A 94 6.35 4.68 -8.08
C ARG A 94 5.34 5.49 -7.28
N ILE A 95 5.75 5.91 -6.08
CA ILE A 95 4.92 6.61 -5.12
C ILE A 95 5.74 7.73 -4.48
N GLY A 96 5.48 8.98 -4.87
CA GLY A 96 6.35 10.09 -4.50
C GLY A 96 7.77 9.84 -4.97
N ASP A 97 8.73 9.86 -4.05
CA ASP A 97 10.15 9.58 -4.34
C ASP A 97 10.52 8.11 -4.11
N ASN A 98 9.54 7.25 -3.79
CA ASN A 98 9.74 5.82 -3.54
C ASN A 98 9.53 4.99 -4.80
N GLN A 99 10.42 4.03 -5.03
CA GLN A 99 10.30 3.02 -6.09
C GLN A 99 10.15 1.65 -5.46
N ILE A 100 9.07 0.94 -5.76
CA ILE A 100 8.74 -0.36 -5.19
C ILE A 100 8.70 -1.40 -6.31
N LEU A 101 9.62 -2.36 -6.27
CA LEU A 101 9.64 -3.50 -7.18
C LEU A 101 8.58 -4.53 -6.79
N VAL A 102 7.81 -4.96 -7.78
CA VAL A 102 6.87 -6.08 -7.67
C VAL A 102 7.56 -7.36 -8.15
N THR A 103 7.62 -8.38 -7.30
CA THR A 103 8.10 -9.72 -7.68
C THR A 103 7.00 -10.75 -7.39
N LEU A 104 6.56 -11.46 -8.43
CA LEU A 104 5.51 -12.49 -8.35
C LEU A 104 6.14 -13.86 -8.48
N ARG A 105 6.02 -14.67 -7.43
CA ARG A 105 6.47 -16.06 -7.43
C ARG A 105 5.28 -17.00 -7.47
N ARG A 106 5.24 -17.88 -8.48
CA ARG A 106 4.20 -18.91 -8.60
C ARG A 106 4.70 -20.20 -7.96
N GLY A 107 4.01 -20.69 -6.94
CA GLY A 107 4.28 -22.01 -6.33
C GLY A 107 5.28 -22.04 -5.17
N ASP A 108 5.66 -20.90 -4.59
CA ASP A 108 6.81 -20.78 -3.67
C ASP A 108 6.45 -20.57 -2.18
N VAL A 109 5.40 -21.22 -1.65
CA VAL A 109 5.20 -21.27 -0.19
C VAL A 109 6.24 -22.16 0.53
N ALA A 110 6.84 -23.12 -0.18
CA ALA A 110 7.85 -24.04 0.37
C ALA A 110 9.25 -23.41 0.46
N ALA A 111 9.64 -22.57 -0.51
CA ALA A 111 10.97 -21.97 -0.58
C ALA A 111 11.18 -20.86 0.49
N GLU A 112 10.14 -20.11 0.85
CA GLU A 112 10.26 -19.00 1.81
C GLU A 112 10.32 -19.48 3.28
N ARG A 113 9.62 -20.56 3.62
CA ARG A 113 9.75 -21.22 4.94
C ARG A 113 11.19 -21.65 5.23
N GLN A 114 11.92 -22.07 4.19
CA GLN A 114 13.31 -22.51 4.30
C GLN A 114 14.28 -21.33 4.48
N ARG A 115 14.07 -20.20 3.78
CA ARG A 115 14.91 -18.99 3.94
C ARG A 115 14.76 -18.34 5.32
N ARG A 116 13.55 -18.30 5.87
CA ARG A 116 13.28 -17.84 7.24
C ARG A 116 14.05 -18.69 8.26
N HIS A 117 13.97 -20.02 8.14
CA HIS A 117 14.70 -20.95 9.01
C HIS A 117 16.23 -20.89 8.87
N GLN A 118 16.75 -20.53 7.69
CA GLN A 118 18.19 -20.47 7.47
C GLN A 118 18.82 -19.16 7.99
N THR A 119 18.09 -18.04 7.92
CA THR A 119 18.56 -16.74 8.44
C THR A 119 18.54 -16.70 9.97
N GLU A 120 17.61 -17.42 10.62
CA GLU A 120 17.52 -17.52 12.08
C GLU A 120 18.60 -18.42 12.72
N ARG A 121 19.34 -19.22 11.92
CA ARG A 121 20.42 -20.11 12.42
C ARG A 121 21.83 -19.52 12.35
N ILE A 122 22.03 -18.42 11.63
CA ILE A 122 23.31 -17.70 11.62
C ILE A 122 23.26 -16.70 12.77
N GLY A 123 23.50 -17.20 13.98
CA GLY A 123 23.63 -16.36 15.17
C GLY A 123 24.73 -15.30 15.00
N PRO A 124 24.69 -14.20 15.78
CA PRO A 124 25.74 -13.19 15.75
C PRO A 124 27.09 -13.85 16.04
N GLN A 125 28.00 -13.77 15.07
CA GLN A 125 29.39 -14.18 15.23
C GLN A 125 29.95 -13.48 16.46
N ARG A 126 30.23 -14.28 17.51
CA ARG A 126 31.00 -13.87 18.68
C ARG A 126 32.31 -13.27 18.21
N LYS A 127 32.60 -12.05 18.65
CA LYS A 127 33.97 -11.50 18.59
C LYS A 127 34.90 -12.46 19.35
N PRO A 128 35.99 -12.96 18.77
CA PRO A 128 37.00 -13.65 19.54
C PRO A 128 37.72 -12.66 20.44
N ALA A 129 37.79 -13.03 21.72
CA ALA A 129 38.65 -12.41 22.71
C ALA A 129 40.10 -12.90 22.53
N ASP A 130 40.99 -12.05 23.02
CA ASP A 130 42.39 -12.30 23.42
C ASP A 130 43.52 -12.15 22.39
N ALA A 131 44.31 -11.08 22.56
CA ALA A 131 45.75 -11.17 22.77
C ALA A 131 46.31 -9.82 23.25
N THR A 132 46.96 -9.86 24.42
CA THR A 132 47.61 -8.78 25.18
C THR A 132 48.81 -8.15 24.45
N PRO A 133 49.30 -6.96 24.87
CA PRO A 133 50.53 -6.99 25.65
C PRO A 133 50.60 -6.02 26.85
N THR A 134 51.22 -6.55 27.91
CA THR A 134 51.97 -5.95 29.01
C THR A 134 52.30 -4.44 28.96
N ARG A 135 52.15 -3.72 30.09
CA ARG A 135 53.25 -3.30 31.00
C ARG A 135 52.72 -2.44 32.18
N ARG A 136 53.33 -2.66 33.35
CA ARG A 136 53.27 -1.99 34.68
C ARG A 136 52.79 -0.52 34.67
N GLU A 137 52.05 -0.04 35.68
CA GLU A 137 52.62 0.53 36.93
C GLU A 137 51.61 0.62 38.11
N ARG A 138 52.14 0.98 39.29
CA ARG A 138 51.70 0.80 40.69
C ARG A 138 50.76 1.89 41.25
N ALA A 139 49.93 1.46 42.23
CA ALA A 139 49.57 2.10 43.52
C ALA A 139 48.79 3.46 43.48
N VAL A 140 47.79 3.79 44.30
CA VAL A 140 47.42 3.50 45.70
C VAL A 140 45.91 3.86 45.93
N ASP A 141 45.22 3.16 46.84
CA ASP A 141 43.97 3.57 47.54
C ASP A 141 44.18 4.83 48.45
N PRO A 142 43.23 5.46 49.20
CA PRO A 142 41.85 5.07 49.58
C PRO A 142 40.82 6.25 49.75
N PHE A 143 39.51 6.05 49.47
CA PHE A 143 38.47 6.75 50.26
C PHE A 143 37.10 6.06 50.14
N ALA A 144 36.77 5.27 51.16
CA ALA A 144 35.40 4.95 51.51
C ALA A 144 34.94 5.94 52.59
N PRO A 145 33.64 6.26 52.64
CA PRO A 145 32.97 6.05 53.92
C PRO A 145 31.69 5.23 53.80
N ARG A 146 31.49 4.44 54.85
CA ARG A 146 30.31 3.62 55.16
C ARG A 146 29.21 4.51 55.76
N GLY A 147 27.96 4.16 55.48
CA GLY A 147 26.79 4.58 56.25
C GLY A 147 25.59 3.71 55.86
N GLY A 148 25.15 2.85 56.78
CA GLY A 148 23.99 1.96 56.63
C GLY A 148 22.66 2.61 57.08
N PRO A 149 21.65 1.82 57.52
CA PRO A 149 20.40 1.61 56.77
C PRO A 149 19.11 2.02 57.53
N ALA A 150 17.97 2.09 56.83
CA ALA A 150 16.60 1.88 57.36
C ALA A 150 15.60 1.83 56.18
N GLU A 151 14.95 0.68 55.91
CA GLU A 151 13.50 0.42 56.14
C GLU A 151 12.54 1.21 55.21
N ALA A 152 11.43 0.71 54.66
CA ALA A 152 10.81 -0.59 54.47
C ALA A 152 9.53 -0.35 53.61
N ARG A 153 9.22 -1.28 52.69
CA ARG A 153 7.85 -1.67 52.18
C ARG A 153 7.07 -0.69 51.27
N PRO A 154 5.96 -1.13 50.62
CA PRO A 154 5.69 -2.36 49.84
C PRO A 154 5.05 -2.05 48.45
N GLY A 155 4.94 -3.05 47.53
CA GLY A 155 4.03 -2.98 46.36
C GLY A 155 2.55 -3.12 46.77
N PRO A 156 1.52 -2.79 45.95
CA PRO A 156 1.11 -3.57 44.75
C PRO A 156 0.31 -2.68 43.71
N PRO A 157 -0.63 -3.16 42.84
CA PRO A 157 -0.88 -4.47 42.20
C PRO A 157 -0.94 -4.40 40.64
N ALA A 158 -1.10 -5.58 40.02
CA ALA A 158 -1.48 -5.77 38.62
C ALA A 158 -3.00 -5.71 38.45
N GLU A 159 -3.53 -4.90 37.54
CA GLU A 159 -4.96 -4.91 37.17
C GLU A 159 -5.17 -4.43 35.71
N ALA A 160 -6.08 -5.13 35.02
CA ALA A 160 -6.90 -4.69 33.90
C ALA A 160 -6.28 -4.54 32.49
N ALA A 161 -6.43 -5.64 31.74
CA ALA A 161 -6.55 -5.65 30.30
C ALA A 161 -7.59 -4.64 29.80
N LEU A 162 -7.26 -3.91 28.74
CA LEU A 162 -8.21 -3.17 27.93
C LEU A 162 -8.27 -3.83 26.55
N ASP A 163 -9.44 -4.41 26.25
CA ASP A 163 -9.83 -5.03 24.99
C ASP A 163 -9.57 -4.13 23.77
N PRO A 164 -8.87 -4.61 22.71
CA PRO A 164 -8.69 -3.87 21.46
C PRO A 164 -9.91 -3.91 20.51
N PHE A 165 -11.05 -4.48 20.91
CA PHE A 165 -12.24 -4.70 20.06
C PHE A 165 -13.53 -3.98 20.51
N ALA A 166 -13.42 -2.81 21.12
CA ALA A 166 -14.59 -1.96 21.33
C ALA A 166 -15.00 -1.25 20.02
N PRO A 167 -16.22 -1.45 19.47
CA PRO A 167 -16.72 -0.66 18.35
C PRO A 167 -16.95 0.78 18.81
N ARG A 168 -16.17 1.73 18.27
CA ARG A 168 -16.42 3.16 18.50
C ARG A 168 -17.73 3.54 17.81
N GLN A 169 -18.71 3.93 18.62
CA GLN A 169 -19.96 4.53 18.16
C GLN A 169 -19.66 5.83 17.38
N VAL A 170 -20.18 5.90 16.17
CA VAL A 170 -20.21 7.11 15.34
C VAL A 170 -21.31 8.06 15.85
N PRO A 171 -21.03 9.35 16.09
CA PRO A 171 -22.08 10.30 16.44
C PRO A 171 -22.99 10.58 15.22
N PRO A 172 -24.29 10.87 15.42
CA PRO A 172 -25.17 11.25 14.32
C PRO A 172 -24.77 12.62 13.79
N THR A 173 -24.29 12.67 12.54
CA THR A 173 -24.10 13.93 11.81
C THR A 173 -25.47 14.51 11.46
N SER A 174 -25.80 15.61 12.12
CA SER A 174 -26.86 16.53 11.72
C SER A 174 -26.54 17.16 10.36
N GLY A 175 -27.55 17.24 9.50
CA GLY A 175 -27.65 18.21 8.40
C GLY A 175 -26.81 17.94 7.16
N MET A 176 -27.40 17.30 6.15
CA MET A 176 -26.94 17.46 4.77
C MET A 176 -28.14 17.72 3.87
N ALA A 177 -28.18 18.95 3.37
CA ALA A 177 -29.03 19.40 2.30
C ALA A 177 -28.90 18.46 1.09
N ARG A 178 -30.02 18.30 0.38
CA ARG A 178 -30.15 17.62 -0.89
C ARG A 178 -29.20 18.27 -1.91
N LEU A 179 -27.99 17.72 -2.08
CA LEU A 179 -27.13 18.06 -3.20
C LEU A 179 -27.68 17.37 -4.44
N GLU A 180 -28.17 18.17 -5.37
CA GLU A 180 -28.46 17.77 -6.74
C GLU A 180 -27.18 17.24 -7.41
N PRO A 181 -27.29 16.27 -8.36
CA PRO A 181 -26.12 15.72 -9.03
C PRO A 181 -25.41 16.82 -9.82
N ALA A 182 -24.15 17.08 -9.43
CA ALA A 182 -23.26 18.01 -10.10
C ALA A 182 -23.07 17.60 -11.57
N ALA A 183 -23.24 18.57 -12.46
CA ALA A 183 -22.94 18.42 -13.88
C ALA A 183 -21.49 17.96 -14.09
N PRO A 184 -21.21 17.11 -15.10
CA PRO A 184 -19.85 16.64 -15.37
C PRO A 184 -18.92 17.81 -15.76
N ASP A 185 -17.69 17.77 -15.24
CA ASP A 185 -16.64 18.76 -15.43
C ASP A 185 -16.20 18.84 -16.91
N PRO A 186 -16.17 20.04 -17.54
CA PRO A 186 -15.83 20.21 -18.95
C PRO A 186 -14.34 19.98 -19.26
N SER A 187 -13.50 19.69 -18.27
CA SER A 187 -12.04 19.56 -18.41
C SER A 187 -11.56 18.11 -18.44
N ASP A 188 -12.47 17.13 -18.37
CA ASP A 188 -12.12 15.70 -18.31
C ASP A 188 -11.83 15.14 -19.73
N PRO A 189 -10.58 14.75 -20.05
CA PRO A 189 -10.20 14.25 -21.37
C PRO A 189 -10.72 12.83 -21.67
N PHE A 190 -11.40 12.18 -20.71
CA PHE A 190 -12.08 10.88 -20.89
C PHE A 190 -13.60 11.00 -21.09
N ALA A 191 -14.15 12.21 -21.17
CA ALA A 191 -15.49 12.42 -21.71
C ALA A 191 -15.50 11.94 -23.18
N ALA A 192 -16.12 10.78 -23.40
CA ALA A 192 -16.09 9.99 -24.63
C ALA A 192 -16.00 10.83 -25.92
N ALA A 193 -15.01 10.54 -26.76
CA ALA A 193 -14.84 11.17 -28.07
C ALA A 193 -16.17 11.27 -28.83
N PRO A 194 -16.50 12.43 -29.42
CA PRO A 194 -17.77 12.61 -30.11
C PRO A 194 -17.88 11.60 -31.25
N ILE A 195 -19.05 10.97 -31.36
CA ILE A 195 -19.36 10.05 -32.45
C ILE A 195 -19.97 10.84 -33.61
N THR A 196 -19.70 10.37 -34.83
CA THR A 196 -20.17 11.04 -36.04
C THR A 196 -21.63 10.64 -36.32
N CYS A 197 -22.52 11.63 -36.40
CA CYS A 197 -23.92 11.38 -36.76
C CYS A 197 -24.01 10.79 -38.17
N SER A 198 -24.67 9.64 -38.34
CA SER A 198 -24.82 8.99 -39.64
C SER A 198 -25.73 9.76 -40.61
N GLY A 199 -26.49 10.74 -40.14
CA GLY A 199 -27.37 11.58 -40.96
C GLY A 199 -26.71 12.86 -41.48
N CYS A 200 -26.03 13.60 -40.60
CA CYS A 200 -25.46 14.93 -40.93
C CYS A 200 -23.94 15.03 -40.77
N GLN A 201 -23.27 13.93 -40.38
CA GLN A 201 -21.82 13.86 -40.15
C GLN A 201 -21.27 14.82 -39.09
N ALA A 202 -22.13 15.49 -38.31
CA ALA A 202 -21.71 16.36 -37.23
C ALA A 202 -21.16 15.56 -36.03
N PRO A 203 -20.12 16.07 -35.34
CA PRO A 203 -19.64 15.49 -34.09
C PRO A 203 -20.74 15.59 -33.03
N THR A 204 -21.18 14.45 -32.52
CA THR A 204 -22.28 14.34 -31.57
C THR A 204 -21.76 13.71 -30.28
N PRO A 205 -21.99 14.32 -29.11
CA PRO A 205 -21.59 13.71 -27.85
C PRO A 205 -22.35 12.39 -27.68
N ARG A 206 -21.64 11.34 -27.26
CA ARG A 206 -22.21 9.98 -27.17
C ARG A 206 -23.42 9.91 -26.22
N ALA A 207 -23.50 10.78 -25.22
CA ALA A 207 -24.65 10.91 -24.32
C ALA A 207 -25.94 11.42 -25.01
N ALA A 208 -25.82 12.14 -26.13
CA ALA A 208 -26.94 12.71 -26.90
C ALA A 208 -27.24 11.96 -28.20
N ALA A 209 -26.51 10.87 -28.48
CA ALA A 209 -26.74 10.07 -29.67
C ALA A 209 -27.85 9.05 -29.45
N LEU A 210 -28.76 8.95 -30.42
CA LEU A 210 -29.88 8.02 -30.44
C LEU A 210 -29.64 6.97 -31.52
N GLU A 211 -29.79 5.69 -31.17
CA GLU A 211 -29.72 4.59 -32.13
C GLU A 211 -31.09 4.28 -32.72
N ARG A 212 -31.20 4.36 -34.06
CA ARG A 212 -32.40 3.94 -34.82
C ARG A 212 -31.99 3.16 -36.05
N GLY A 213 -32.57 1.96 -36.24
CA GLY A 213 -32.28 1.11 -37.41
C GLY A 213 -30.79 0.78 -37.58
N GLY A 214 -30.03 0.67 -36.48
CA GLY A 214 -28.58 0.43 -36.51
C GLY A 214 -27.72 1.64 -36.88
N ARG A 215 -28.28 2.86 -36.87
CA ARG A 215 -27.55 4.11 -37.14
C ARG A 215 -27.53 5.01 -35.90
N LEU A 216 -26.37 5.62 -35.64
CA LEU A 216 -26.19 6.62 -34.58
C LEU A 216 -26.55 8.01 -35.11
N LEU A 217 -27.60 8.61 -34.55
CA LEU A 217 -28.16 9.88 -35.02
C LEU A 217 -28.12 10.92 -33.90
N CYS A 218 -27.90 12.18 -34.25
CA CYS A 218 -28.11 13.28 -33.31
C CYS A 218 -29.61 13.51 -33.10
N GLU A 219 -29.96 14.16 -31.98
CA GLU A 219 -31.30 14.58 -31.59
C GLU A 219 -32.09 15.35 -32.68
N ARG A 220 -31.38 16.00 -33.61
CA ARG A 220 -31.98 16.69 -34.77
C ARG A 220 -32.31 15.77 -35.96
N CYS A 221 -31.56 14.69 -36.12
CA CYS A 221 -31.72 13.73 -37.23
C CYS A 221 -32.56 12.51 -36.83
N ALA A 222 -32.57 12.13 -35.56
CA ALA A 222 -33.33 11.01 -35.04
C ALA A 222 -34.83 11.02 -35.41
N PRO A 223 -35.58 12.16 -35.34
CA PRO A 223 -37.00 12.16 -35.69
C PRO A 223 -37.28 12.10 -37.20
N ARG A 224 -36.27 12.24 -38.06
CA ARG A 224 -36.41 12.18 -39.53
C ARG A 224 -36.16 10.78 -40.12
N VAL A 225 -35.70 9.84 -39.29
CA VAL A 225 -35.45 8.46 -39.70
C VAL A 225 -36.63 7.62 -39.25
N GLU A 226 -37.42 7.16 -40.22
CA GLU A 226 -38.47 6.15 -40.03
C GLU A 226 -37.81 4.78 -39.78
N VAL A 227 -38.38 4.02 -38.84
CA VAL A 227 -37.84 2.74 -38.34
C VAL A 227 -38.25 1.60 -39.25
#